data_AF-K9QE37-F1
#
_entry.id   AF-K9QE37-F1
#
_cell.length_a   1.000
_cell.length_b   1.000
_cell.length_c   1.000
_cell.angle_alpha   90.00
_cell.angle_beta   90.00
_cell.angle_gamma   90.00
#
_symmetry.space_group_name_H-M   'P 1'
#
loop_
_entity.id
_entity.type
_entity.pdbx_description
1 polymer ?
#
loop_
_entity_poly.entity_id
_entity_poly.type
_entity_poly.pdbx_seq_one_letter_code
_entity_poly.pdbx_strand_id
1 'polypeptide(L)' 'MTYFQQLHPWCIIRILSNKQLSDNAGDISNVVARFRRRDDAVAYLQMLQHSSKNIKFLIIFDVQGVRNLPKNEALS' A
#
# COMPACT_ATOMS: atom_id res chain seq x y z
N MET A 1 11.05 9.08 8.43
CA MET A 1 11.28 8.52 7.07
C MET A 1 12.69 7.99 7.00
N THR A 2 12.93 6.86 6.35
CA THR A 2 14.30 6.38 6.09
C THR A 2 14.70 6.72 4.64
N TYR A 3 15.99 6.93 4.40
CA TYR A 3 16.52 7.17 3.05
C TYR A 3 16.09 6.09 2.04
N PHE A 4 15.98 4.85 2.50
CA PHE A 4 15.48 3.73 1.71
C PHE A 4 14.02 3.93 1.24
N GLN A 5 13.14 4.52 2.06
CA GLN A 5 11.74 4.77 1.68
C GLN A 5 11.62 5.81 0.58
N GLN A 6 12.48 6.83 0.59
CA GLN A 6 12.51 7.86 -0.45
C GLN A 6 13.00 7.32 -1.79
N LEU A 7 13.96 6.39 -1.75
CA LEU A 7 14.51 5.75 -2.96
C LEU A 7 13.55 4.72 -3.58
N HIS A 8 12.61 4.18 -2.79
CA HIS A 8 11.64 3.17 -3.22
C HIS A 8 10.21 3.66 -3.00
N PRO A 9 9.76 4.66 -3.80
CA PRO A 9 8.47 5.29 -3.59
C PRO A 9 7.31 4.43 -4.07
N TRP A 10 7.52 3.50 -4.99
CA TRP A 10 6.44 2.64 -5.49
C TRP A 10 6.22 1.49 -4.52
N CYS A 11 5.03 1.42 -3.93
CA CYS A 11 4.69 0.40 -2.95
C CYS A 11 3.54 -0.45 -3.48
N ILE A 12 3.62 -1.76 -3.25
CA ILE A 12 2.47 -2.65 -3.39
C ILE A 12 1.86 -2.84 -2.01
N ILE A 13 0.59 -2.49 -1.88
CA ILE A 13 -0.19 -2.70 -0.67
C ILE A 13 -1.18 -3.84 -0.86
N ARG A 14 -1.40 -4.60 0.21
CA ARG A 14 -2.52 -5.54 0.33
C ARG A 14 -3.66 -4.85 1.05
N ILE A 15 -4.84 -4.88 0.46
CA ILE A 15 -6.07 -4.42 1.11
C ILE A 15 -6.62 -5.55 1.95
N LEU A 16 -6.66 -5.37 3.26
CA LEU A 16 -7.34 -6.28 4.18
C LEU A 16 -8.72 -5.70 4.47
N SER A 17 -9.77 -6.36 3.97
CA SER A 17 -11.15 -6.05 4.36
C SER A 17 -11.40 -6.60 5.77
N ASN A 18 -10.75 -6.04 6.79
CA ASN A 18 -11.01 -6.44 8.16
C ASN A 18 -12.28 -5.71 8.66
N LYS A 19 -13.41 -6.40 8.59
CA LYS A 19 -14.69 -5.92 9.14
C LYS A 19 -14.74 -5.90 10.68
N GLN A 20 -13.69 -6.32 11.38
CA GLN A 20 -13.80 -6.71 12.78
C GLN A 20 -12.84 -6.01 13.76
N LEU A 21 -12.50 -4.74 13.52
CA LEU A 21 -11.94 -3.89 14.59
C LEU A 21 -12.46 -2.44 14.47
N SER A 22 -13.72 -2.27 14.91
CA SER A 22 -14.08 -1.26 15.92
C SER A 22 -12.82 -0.97 16.77
N ASP A 23 -12.09 0.15 16.72
CA ASP A 23 -12.50 1.54 16.91
C ASP A 23 -11.49 2.54 16.30
N ASN A 24 -10.83 2.20 15.18
CA ASN A 24 -9.82 3.07 14.54
C ASN A 24 -9.83 3.00 13.00
N ALA A 25 -11.01 2.84 12.40
CA ALA A 25 -11.25 2.62 10.97
C ALA A 25 -10.56 3.64 10.04
N GLY A 26 -9.39 3.26 9.55
CA GLY A 26 -8.84 3.67 8.26
C GLY A 26 -8.32 2.39 7.63
N ASP A 27 -8.57 2.17 6.34
CA ASP A 27 -8.16 0.97 5.59
C ASP A 27 -6.79 0.44 6.05
N ILE A 28 -6.76 -0.76 6.65
CA ILE A 28 -5.51 -1.40 7.06
C ILE A 28 -4.84 -1.95 5.79
N SER A 29 -4.19 -1.05 5.07
CA SER A 29 -3.34 -1.38 3.92
C SER A 29 -1.95 -1.75 4.44
N ASN A 30 -1.53 -2.99 4.18
CA ASN A 30 -0.19 -3.44 4.57
C ASN A 30 0.74 -3.37 3.36
N VAL A 31 1.92 -2.75 3.51
CA VAL A 31 2.94 -2.71 2.46
C VAL A 31 3.58 -4.09 2.34
N VAL A 32 3.40 -4.70 1.17
CA VAL A 32 3.94 -6.03 0.84
C VAL A 32 5.36 -5.90 0.29
N ALA A 33 5.59 -4.90 -0.56
CA ALA A 33 6.88 -4.66 -1.20
C ALA A 33 7.04 -3.20 -1.61
N ARG A 34 8.29 -2.75 -1.73
CA ARG A 34 8.67 -1.42 -2.24
C ARG A 34 9.62 -1.55 -3.42
N PHE A 35 9.48 -0.65 -4.38
CA PHE A 35 10.22 -0.63 -5.64
C PHE A 35 10.67 0.79 -5.94
N ARG A 36 11.85 0.90 -6.57
CA ARG A 36 12.37 2.16 -7.08
C ARG A 36 11.64 2.59 -8.35
N ARG A 37 11.33 1.63 -9.23
CA ARG A 37 10.65 1.85 -10.51
C ARG A 37 9.23 1.30 -10.48
N ARG A 38 8.31 1.97 -11.20
CA ARG A 38 6.92 1.52 -11.33
C ARG A 38 6.82 0.20 -12.10
N ASP A 39 7.63 0.03 -13.14
CA ASP A 39 7.58 -1.14 -14.03
C ASP A 39 7.83 -2.44 -13.25
N ASP A 40 8.81 -2.43 -12.35
CA ASP A 40 9.13 -3.57 -11.47
C ASP A 40 7.95 -3.89 -10.53
N ALA A 41 7.29 -2.85 -10.00
CA ALA A 41 6.10 -3.01 -9.16
C ALA A 41 4.91 -3.60 -9.96
N VAL A 42 4.73 -3.20 -11.22
CA VAL A 42 3.66 -3.73 -12.09
C VAL A 42 3.92 -5.20 -12.41
N ALA A 43 5.15 -5.56 -12.78
CA ALA A 43 5.51 -6.94 -13.06
C ALA A 43 5.28 -7.84 -11.83
N TYR A 44 5.68 -7.37 -10.65
CA TYR A 44 5.45 -8.11 -9.41
C TYR A 44 3.96 -8.20 -9.03
N LEU A 45 3.18 -7.14 -9.25
CA LEU A 45 1.72 -7.15 -9.03
C LEU A 45 1.02 -8.21 -9.88
N GLN A 46 1.40 -8.35 -11.15
CA GLN A 46 0.82 -9.36 -12.03
C GLN A 46 1.09 -10.78 -11.52
N MET A 47 2.31 -11.04 -11.01
CA MET A 47 2.64 -12.32 -10.38
C MET A 47 1.83 -12.56 -9.10
N LEU A 48 1.69 -11.53 -8.25
CA LEU A 48 0.88 -11.62 -7.03
C LEU A 48 -0.59 -11.91 -7.33
N GLN A 49 -1.17 -11.23 -8.31
CA GLN A 49 -2.56 -11.44 -8.73
C GLN A 49 -2.78 -12.85 -9.29
N HIS A 50 -1.81 -13.38 -10.03
CA HIS A 50 -1.87 -14.76 -10.52
C HIS A 50 -1.82 -15.79 -9.39
N SER A 51 -0.99 -15.54 -8.36
CA SER A 51 -0.84 -16.42 -7.20
C SER A 51 -2.03 -16.34 -6.23
N SER A 52 -2.70 -15.20 -6.12
CA SER A 52 -3.71 -14.92 -5.08
C SER A 52 -5.02 -14.37 -5.65
N LYS A 53 -5.97 -15.27 -5.97
CA LYS A 53 -7.26 -14.88 -6.56
C LYS A 53 -8.20 -14.10 -5.63
N ASN A 54 -8.03 -14.21 -4.31
CA ASN A 54 -8.93 -13.59 -3.32
C ASN A 54 -8.27 -12.45 -2.54
N ILE A 55 -7.13 -11.94 -3.01
CA ILE A 55 -6.43 -10.83 -2.37
C ILE A 55 -6.39 -9.65 -3.32
N LYS A 56 -6.86 -8.50 -2.84
CA LYS A 56 -6.76 -7.24 -3.57
C LYS A 56 -5.43 -6.59 -3.26
N PHE A 57 -4.66 -6.34 -4.31
CA PHE A 57 -3.39 -5.61 -4.25
C PHE A 57 -3.51 -4.32 -5.06
N LEU A 58 -2.86 -3.26 -4.58
CA LEU A 58 -2.78 -1.96 -5.27
C LEU A 58 -1.33 -1.48 -5.30
N ILE A 59 -0.97 -0.81 -6.39
CA ILE A 59 0.27 -0.03 -6.46
C ILE A 59 -0.05 1.40 -6.05
N ILE A 60 0.73 1.94 -5.12
CA ILE A 60 0.64 3.33 -4.68
C ILE A 60 2.02 3.98 -4.76
N PHE A 61 2.03 5.29 -4.92
CA PHE A 61 3.24 6.09 -4.77
C PHE A 61 3.27 6.64 -3.34
N ASP A 62 4.20 6.15 -2.54
CA ASP A 62 4.32 6.47 -1.13
C ASP A 62 5.78 6.78 -0.74
N VAL A 63 6.09 8.07 -0.77
CA VAL A 63 7.34 8.64 -0.27
C VAL A 63 7.34 8.87 1.25
N GLN A 64 6.16 8.89 1.88
CA GLN A 64 6.01 9.28 3.28
C GLN A 64 5.89 8.10 4.27
N GLY A 65 5.72 6.88 3.76
CA GLY A 65 5.25 5.75 4.53
C GLY A 65 3.73 5.77 4.64
N VAL A 66 3.04 4.73 4.15
CA VAL A 66 1.57 4.50 4.16
C VAL A 66 0.90 4.75 5.52
N ARG A 67 1.69 4.89 6.60
CA ARG A 67 1.21 5.22 7.95
C ARG A 67 0.86 6.70 8.15
N ASN A 68 1.19 7.59 7.21
CA ASN A 68 0.99 9.03 7.32
C ASN A 68 -0.10 9.58 6.37
N LEU A 69 -1.15 8.80 6.08
CA LEU A 69 -2.33 9.40 5.45
C LEU A 69 -3.03 10.29 6.52
N PRO A 70 -3.15 11.61 6.33
CA PRO A 70 -3.83 12.47 7.28
C PRO A 70 -5.28 11.99 7.39
N LYS A 71 -5.68 11.59 8.59
CA LYS A 71 -6.99 10.96 8.87
C LYS A 71 -8.17 11.94 8.73
N ASN A 72 -7.96 13.22 8.41
CA ASN A 72 -9.02 14.22 8.47
C ASN A 72 -8.72 15.58 7.78
N GLU A 73 -8.56 15.65 6.46
CA GLU A 73 -8.54 16.94 5.73
C GLU A 73 -9.30 16.86 4.39
N ALA A 74 -10.53 16.32 4.41
CA ALA A 74 -11.45 16.41 3.26
C ALA A 74 -12.83 16.97 3.63
N LEU A 75 -12.97 17.62 4.80
CA LEU A 75 -14.17 18.32 5.22
C LEU A 75 -13.80 19.59 6.01
N SER A 76 -13.49 20.68 5.31
CA SER A 76 -13.72 22.06 5.76
C SER A 76 -13.84 22.97 4.55
#